data_AF-A0A5K1FVY8-F1
#
_entry.id   AF-A0A5K1FVY8-F1
#
_cell.length_a   1.000
_cell.length_b   1.000
_cell.length_c   1.000
_cell.angle_alpha   90.00
_cell.angle_beta   90.00
_cell.angle_gamma   90.00
#
_symmetry.space_group_name_H-M   'P 1'
#
loop_
_entity.id
_entity.type
_entity.pdbx_description
1 polymer ?
#
loop_
_entity_poly.entity_id
_entity_poly.type
_entity_poly.pdbx_seq_one_letter_code
_entity_poly.pdbx_strand_id
1 'polypeptide(L)'
;ALQLDYLDLYLIHWPVRLRKSEAMCLEFPKDDILPFDMISTWKAMEECQELGLTKSIGVCNFSCKKLSQLLAAATIPPSVNQ
;
A
#
# COMPACT_ATOMS: atom_id res chain seq x y z
N ALA A 1 10.51 -16.00 5.48
CA ALA A 1 10.09 -14.58 5.63
C ALA A 1 10.88 -13.94 6.77
N LEU A 2 10.79 -12.63 6.97
CA LEU A 2 11.78 -11.78 7.68
C LEU A 2 12.12 -12.13 9.16
N GLN A 3 11.43 -13.07 9.81
CA GLN A 3 11.65 -13.47 11.21
C GLN A 3 11.56 -12.28 12.19
N LEU A 4 10.57 -11.41 12.00
CA LEU A 4 10.31 -10.23 12.82
C LEU A 4 8.92 -10.31 13.43
N ASP A 5 8.77 -9.75 14.63
CA ASP A 5 7.48 -9.61 15.30
C ASP A 5 6.67 -8.40 14.79
N TYR A 6 7.36 -7.38 14.26
CA TYR A 6 6.76 -6.17 13.70
C TYR A 6 7.67 -5.52 12.64
N LEU A 7 7.14 -4.56 11.87
CA LEU A 7 7.90 -3.71 10.94
C LEU A 7 7.97 -2.26 11.43
N ASP A 8 9.11 -1.59 11.31
CA ASP A 8 9.13 -0.14 11.58
C ASP A 8 8.36 0.65 10.51
N LEU A 9 8.36 0.19 9.25
CA LEU A 9 7.65 0.81 8.13
C LEU A 9 7.08 -0.23 7.18
N TYR A 10 5.80 -0.10 6.81
CA TYR A 10 5.13 -0.93 5.81
C TYR A 10 4.50 -0.06 4.71
N LEU A 11 4.74 -0.40 3.44
CA LEU A 11 4.40 0.46 2.30
C LEU A 11 3.47 -0.23 1.31
N ILE A 12 2.51 0.53 0.76
CA ILE A 12 1.91 0.20 -0.54
C ILE A 12 2.99 0.45 -1.59
N HIS A 13 3.59 -0.62 -2.12
CA HIS A 13 4.70 -0.49 -3.07
C HIS A 13 4.29 0.20 -4.39
N TRP A 14 3.10 -0.10 -4.91
CA TRP A 14 2.56 0.52 -6.10
C TRP A 14 1.06 0.78 -5.95
N PRO A 15 0.52 1.93 -6.45
CA PRO A 15 -0.91 2.20 -6.47
C PRO A 15 -1.62 1.45 -7.62
N VAL A 16 -1.43 0.13 -7.69
CA VAL A 16 -1.94 -0.78 -8.71
C VAL A 16 -2.25 -2.13 -8.04
N ARG A 17 -3.37 -2.74 -8.43
CA ARG A 17 -3.71 -4.12 -8.06
C ARG A 17 -3.46 -5.03 -9.26
N LEU A 18 -2.72 -6.10 -9.05
CA LEU A 18 -2.46 -7.11 -10.09
C LEU A 18 -3.23 -8.40 -9.81
N ARG A 19 -3.57 -9.10 -10.89
CA ARG A 19 -3.94 -10.50 -10.82
C ARG A 19 -2.77 -11.30 -10.24
N LYS A 20 -3.08 -12.32 -9.43
CA LYS A 20 -2.06 -13.20 -8.87
C LYS A 20 -1.37 -13.95 -10.01
N SER A 21 -0.08 -13.67 -10.20
CA SER A 21 0.85 -14.37 -11.08
C SER A 21 1.96 -14.96 -10.23
N GLU A 22 2.48 -16.13 -10.60
CA GLU A 22 3.59 -16.78 -9.89
C GLU A 22 4.94 -16.07 -10.11
N ALA A 23 5.03 -15.19 -11.11
CA ALA A 23 6.23 -14.42 -11.42
C ALA A 23 6.14 -12.98 -10.89
N MET A 24 7.23 -12.52 -10.28
CA MET A 24 7.46 -11.09 -10.01
C MET A 24 7.67 -10.39 -11.36
N CYS A 25 6.58 -10.03 -12.04
CA CYS A 25 6.65 -9.41 -13.36
C CYS A 25 7.06 -7.94 -13.23
N LEU A 26 8.14 -7.57 -13.93
CA LEU A 26 8.49 -6.16 -14.22
C LEU A 26 7.57 -5.56 -15.29
N GLU A 27 6.77 -6.40 -15.95
CA GLU A 27 5.77 -6.01 -16.91
C GLU A 27 4.39 -6.06 -16.25
N PHE A 28 3.56 -5.05 -16.53
CA PHE A 28 2.18 -5.00 -16.09
C PHE A 28 1.27 -5.19 -17.31
N PRO A 29 0.98 -6.43 -17.75
CA PRO A 29 0.03 -6.66 -18.82
C PRO A 29 -1.29 -5.98 -18.48
N LYS A 30 -1.88 -5.26 -19.44
CA LYS A 30 -3.11 -4.50 -19.21
C LYS A 30 -4.25 -5.38 -18.66
N ASP A 31 -4.33 -6.63 -19.12
CA ASP A 31 -5.35 -7.60 -18.74
C ASP A 31 -5.20 -8.13 -17.30
N ASP A 32 -4.04 -7.88 -16.67
CA ASP A 32 -3.74 -8.23 -15.29
C ASP A 32 -3.88 -7.05 -14.32
N ILE A 33 -4.10 -5.84 -14.82
CA ILE A 33 -4.39 -4.67 -13.99
C ILE A 33 -5.86 -4.72 -13.58
N LEU A 34 -6.10 -4.95 -12.30
CA LEU A 34 -7.43 -5.00 -11.72
C LEU A 34 -7.80 -3.65 -11.09
N PRO A 35 -9.11 -3.36 -10.90
CA PRO A 35 -9.54 -2.22 -10.12
C PRO A 35 -8.90 -2.23 -8.73
N PHE A 36 -8.20 -1.14 -8.40
CA PHE A 36 -7.54 -0.94 -7.13
C PHE A 36 -8.39 -0.06 -6.21
N ASP A 37 -8.94 -0.65 -5.16
CA ASP A 37 -9.60 0.09 -4.08
C ASP A 37 -8.54 0.57 -3.08
N MET A 38 -8.03 1.78 -3.33
CA MET A 38 -7.00 2.40 -2.53
C MET A 38 -7.46 2.71 -1.10
N ILE A 39 -8.71 3.12 -0.90
CA ILE A 39 -9.20 3.55 0.41
C ILE A 39 -9.40 2.34 1.33
N SER A 40 -10.02 1.27 0.84
CA SER A 40 -10.17 0.04 1.62
C SER A 40 -8.82 -0.61 1.93
N THR A 41 -7.87 -0.57 0.97
CA THR A 41 -6.50 -1.04 1.21
C THR A 41 -5.81 -0.23 2.30
N TRP A 42 -5.95 1.11 2.28
CA TRP A 42 -5.34 1.97 3.29
C TRP A 42 -5.93 1.73 4.69
N LYS A 43 -7.25 1.57 4.81
CA LYS A 43 -7.88 1.23 6.09
C LYS A 43 -7.35 -0.06 6.70
N ALA A 44 -7.08 -1.07 5.89
CA ALA A 44 -6.44 -2.30 6.36
C ALA A 44 -4.98 -2.06 6.81
N MET A 45 -4.27 -1.10 6.22
CA MET A 45 -2.93 -0.71 6.71
C MET A 45 -3.01 0.05 8.04
N GLU A 46 -4.00 0.92 8.21
CA GLU A 46 -4.27 1.58 9.49
C GLU A 46 -4.55 0.54 10.58
N GLU A 47 -5.38 -0.47 10.30
CA GLU A 47 -5.62 -1.60 11.22
C GLU A 47 -4.34 -2.38 11.53
N CYS A 48 -3.47 -2.65 10.55
CA CYS A 48 -2.16 -3.27 10.80
C CYS A 48 -1.29 -2.46 11.77
N GLN A 49 -1.36 -1.13 11.71
CA GLN A 49 -0.64 -0.26 12.65
C GLN A 49 -1.27 -0.30 14.04
N GLU A 50 -2.60 -0.25 14.14
CA GLU A 50 -3.34 -0.35 15.41
C GLU A 50 -3.09 -1.69 16.13
N LEU A 51 -2.98 -2.78 15.38
CA LEU A 51 -2.63 -4.12 15.88
C LEU A 51 -1.15 -4.26 16.29
N GLY A 52 -0.32 -3.24 16.03
CA GLY A 52 1.10 -3.26 16.36
C GLY A 52 1.97 -4.09 15.41
N LEU A 53 1.45 -4.50 14.25
CA LEU A 53 2.20 -5.26 13.24
C LEU A 53 3.21 -4.37 12.50
N THR A 54 2.94 -3.06 12.47
CA THR A 54 3.87 -2.05 11.97
C THR A 54 3.81 -0.78 12.81
N LYS A 55 4.93 -0.08 12.99
CA LYS A 55 4.95 1.22 13.68
C LYS A 55 4.50 2.37 12.79
N SER A 56 4.75 2.28 11.49
CA SER A 56 4.39 3.32 10.52
C SER A 56 3.94 2.70 9.21
N ILE A 57 3.05 3.41 8.52
CA ILE A 57 2.54 3.04 7.21
C ILE A 57 2.79 4.17 6.22
N GLY A 58 3.02 3.79 4.96
CA GLY A 58 3.31 4.74 3.90
C GLY A 58 3.00 4.18 2.53
N VAL A 59 3.42 4.91 1.52
CA VAL A 59 3.21 4.57 0.12
C VAL A 59 4.51 4.69 -0.66
N CYS A 60 4.54 4.11 -1.86
CA CYS A 60 5.64 4.23 -2.80
C CYS A 60 5.05 4.38 -4.21
N ASN A 61 5.70 5.21 -5.04
CA ASN A 61 5.25 5.51 -6.41
C ASN A 61 3.87 6.19 -6.50
N PHE A 62 3.45 6.94 -5.47
CA PHE A 62 2.20 7.70 -5.53
C PHE A 62 2.43 9.09 -6.12
N SER A 63 1.58 9.46 -7.10
CA SER A 63 1.53 10.82 -7.63
C SER A 63 0.78 11.77 -6.70
N CYS A 64 0.98 13.09 -6.87
CA CYS A 64 0.26 14.10 -6.09
C CYS A 64 -1.25 13.90 -6.13
N LYS A 65 -1.82 13.56 -7.29
CA LYS A 65 -3.26 13.29 -7.44
C LYS A 65 -3.74 12.14 -6.56
N LYS A 66 -3.00 11.03 -6.54
CA LYS A 66 -3.34 9.86 -5.72
C LYS A 66 -3.15 10.14 -4.24
N LEU A 67 -2.08 10.84 -3.86
CA LEU A 67 -1.87 11.31 -2.49
C LEU A 67 -3.00 12.20 -2.00
N SER A 68 -3.45 13.18 -2.80
CA SER A 68 -4.57 14.05 -2.42
C SER A 68 -5.85 13.26 -2.20
N GLN A 69 -6.14 12.25 -3.04
CA GLN A 69 -7.29 11.37 -2.85
C GLN A 69 -7.18 10.51 -1.59
N LEU A 70 -5.98 10.00 -1.29
CA LEU A 70 -5.73 9.21 -0.10
C LEU A 70 -5.89 10.06 1.17
N LEU A 71 -5.24 11.21 1.22
CA LEU A 71 -5.26 12.13 2.36
C LEU A 71 -6.67 12.66 2.68
N ALA A 72 -7.56 12.72 1.69
CA ALA A 72 -8.95 13.13 1.90
C ALA A 72 -9.78 12.09 2.69
N ALA A 73 -9.34 10.83 2.75
CA ALA A 73 -10.07 9.73 3.38
C ALA A 73 -9.29 8.99 4.47
N ALA A 74 -7.98 9.18 4.55
CA ALA A 74 -7.10 8.57 5.55
C ALA A 74 -7.36 9.15 6.95
N THR A 75 -7.43 8.27 7.95
CA THR A 75 -7.44 8.66 9.36
C THR A 75 -6.02 8.90 9.84
N ILE A 76 -5.10 8.00 9.46
CA ILE A 76 -3.66 8.11 9.69
C ILE A 76 -2.99 8.48 8.37
N PRO A 77 -2.36 9.66 8.24
CA PRO A 77 -1.71 10.05 6.99
C PRO A 77 -0.47 9.17 6.72
N PRO A 78 -0.13 8.89 5.45
CA PRO A 78 1.09 8.17 5.10
C PRO A 78 2.31 8.91 5.65
N SER A 79 3.16 8.21 6.40
CA SER A 79 4.36 8.78 7.00
C SER A 79 5.45 9.07 5.96
N VAL A 80 5.45 8.31 4.84
CA VAL A 80 6.44 8.38 3.76
C VAL A 80 5.74 8.16 2.41
N ASN A 81 6.23 8.85 1.37
CA ASN A 81 6.04 8.48 -0.03
C ASN A 81 7.42 8.22 -0.66
N GLN A 82 7.73 6.96 -0.96
CA GLN A 82 9.03 6.52 -1.54
C GLN A 82 9.03 6.56 -3.08
#